data_AF-A0AAE1MNK3-F1
#
_entry.id   AF-A0AAE1MNK3-F1
#
_cell.length_a   1.000
_cell.length_b   1.000
_cell.length_c   1.000
_cell.angle_alpha   90.00
_cell.angle_beta   90.00
_cell.angle_gamma   90.00
#
_symmetry.space_group_name_H-M   'P 1'
#
loop_
_entity.id
_entity.type
_entity.pdbx_description
1 polymer ?
#
loop_
_entity_poly.entity_id
_entity_poly.type
_entity_poly.pdbx_seq_one_letter_code
_entity_poly.pdbx_strand_id
1 'polypeptide(L)'
;MWISHENYESFLENTWTYDNNLDASLKNFQANLTHWNRNIFGMVEKKKLEILARLNGIQRSRAYPHSQFLSELELELQRELDNLLRMEEIKWF
;
A
#
# COMPACT_ATOMS: atom_id res chain seq x y z
N MET A 1 9.83 -8.35 4.65
CA MET A 1 9.21 -9.70 4.74
C MET A 1 7.74 -9.64 4.33
N TRP A 2 7.39 -10.11 3.13
CA TRP A 2 5.98 -10.25 2.66
C TRP A 2 5.13 -11.21 3.51
N ILE A 3 5.81 -11.97 4.38
CA ILE A 3 5.28 -13.03 5.24
C ILE A 3 4.61 -12.47 6.51
N SER A 4 4.82 -11.19 6.84
CA SER A 4 4.32 -10.58 8.09
C SER A 4 2.99 -9.86 7.96
N HIS A 5 2.34 -9.89 6.80
CA HIS A 5 0.99 -9.34 6.66
C HIS A 5 -0.02 -10.34 7.22
N GLU A 6 -0.86 -9.92 8.18
CA GLU A 6 -1.92 -10.73 8.81
C GLU A 6 -2.87 -11.42 7.81
N ASN A 7 -2.91 -10.99 6.55
CA ASN A 7 -3.73 -11.59 5.49
C ASN A 7 -2.99 -12.59 4.59
N TYR A 8 -1.69 -12.83 4.79
CA TYR A 8 -0.91 -13.72 3.93
C TYR A 8 -1.21 -15.20 4.22
N GLU A 9 -1.35 -15.59 5.49
CA GLU A 9 -1.78 -16.94 5.88
C GLU A 9 -3.19 -17.24 5.38
N SER A 10 -4.15 -16.32 5.60
CA SER A 10 -5.53 -16.49 5.11
C SER A 10 -5.61 -16.55 3.59
N PHE A 11 -4.74 -15.82 2.87
CA PHE A 11 -4.65 -15.92 1.41
C PHE A 11 -4.07 -17.27 0.97
N LEU A 12 -3.00 -17.74 1.62
CA LEU A 12 -2.38 -19.04 1.31
C LEU A 12 -3.35 -20.21 1.55
N GLU A 13 -4.02 -20.25 2.69
CA GLU A 13 -4.98 -21.31 3.03
C GLU A 13 -6.15 -21.36 2.04
N ASN A 14 -6.62 -20.21 1.58
CA ASN A 14 -7.77 -20.13 0.67
C ASN A 14 -7.39 -20.40 -0.79
N THR A 15 -6.12 -20.21 -1.17
CA THR A 15 -5.64 -20.41 -2.54
C THR A 15 -5.03 -21.79 -2.75
N TRP A 16 -4.54 -22.44 -1.69
CA TRP A 16 -3.88 -23.74 -1.77
C TRP A 16 -4.89 -24.89 -1.75
N THR A 17 -5.46 -25.20 -2.92
CA THR A 17 -6.20 -26.44 -3.16
C THR A 17 -5.25 -27.50 -3.70
N TYR A 18 -5.08 -28.59 -2.94
CA TYR A 18 -4.24 -29.73 -3.32
C TYR A 18 -4.96 -30.54 -4.41
N ASP A 19 -4.94 -30.05 -5.65
CA ASP A 19 -5.36 -30.83 -6.81
C ASP A 19 -4.12 -31.50 -7.45
N ASN A 20 -4.32 -32.70 -8.00
CA ASN A 20 -3.31 -33.67 -8.47
C ASN A 20 -2.39 -33.15 -9.60
N ASN A 21 -2.48 -31.87 -9.95
CA ASN A 21 -1.71 -31.24 -11.02
C ASN A 21 -1.03 -29.97 -10.49
N LEU A 22 0.12 -30.18 -9.82
CA LEU A 22 0.98 -29.14 -9.25
C LEU A 22 1.24 -27.97 -10.19
N ASP A 23 1.40 -28.24 -11.49
CA ASP A 23 1.61 -27.24 -12.53
C ASP A 23 0.41 -26.29 -12.71
N ALA A 24 -0.81 -26.81 -12.60
CA ALA A 24 -2.04 -26.02 -12.68
C ALA A 24 -2.26 -25.20 -11.40
N SER A 25 -2.01 -25.79 -10.22
CA SER A 25 -2.10 -25.08 -8.94
C SER A 25 -1.06 -23.96 -8.84
N LEU A 26 0.16 -24.17 -9.32
CA LEU A 26 1.20 -23.14 -9.37
C LEU A 26 0.84 -22.00 -10.32
N LYS A 27 0.29 -22.30 -11.50
CA LYS A 27 -0.18 -21.25 -12.44
C LYS A 27 -1.32 -20.43 -11.85
N ASN A 28 -2.27 -21.07 -11.18
CA ASN A 28 -3.37 -20.38 -10.52
C ASN A 28 -2.86 -19.50 -9.36
N PHE A 29 -1.95 -20.03 -8.55
CA PHE A 29 -1.30 -19.29 -7.47
C PHE A 29 -0.51 -18.08 -7.99
N GLN A 30 0.26 -18.24 -9.08
CA GLN A 30 0.98 -17.14 -9.71
C GLN A 30 0.04 -16.05 -10.24
N ALA A 31 -1.07 -16.43 -10.86
CA ALA A 31 -2.07 -15.48 -11.36
C ALA A 31 -2.70 -14.70 -10.20
N ASN A 32 -3.10 -15.38 -9.13
CA ASN A 32 -3.70 -14.78 -7.94
C ASN A 32 -2.72 -13.86 -7.21
N LEU A 33 -1.46 -14.28 -7.05
CA LEU A 33 -0.40 -13.42 -6.52
C LEU A 33 -0.18 -12.18 -7.38
N THR A 34 -0.15 -12.32 -8.71
CA THR A 34 0.06 -11.18 -9.60
C THR A 34 -1.09 -10.18 -9.51
N HIS A 35 -2.33 -10.68 -9.43
CA HIS A 35 -3.51 -9.84 -9.26
C HIS A 35 -3.53 -9.13 -7.90
N TRP A 36 -3.23 -9.86 -6.82
CA TRP A 36 -3.15 -9.32 -5.47
C TRP A 36 -2.05 -8.26 -5.35
N ASN A 37 -0.85 -8.57 -5.85
CA ASN A 37 0.29 -7.66 -5.94
C ASN A 37 -0.13 -6.37 -6.68
N ARG A 38 -0.74 -6.47 -7.86
CA ARG A 38 -1.20 -5.28 -8.60
C ARG A 38 -2.27 -4.46 -7.86
N ASN A 39 -3.26 -5.10 -7.24
CA ASN A 39 -4.30 -4.37 -6.52
C ASN A 39 -3.75 -3.67 -5.29
N ILE A 40 -2.97 -4.38 -4.47
CA ILE A 40 -2.41 -3.82 -3.24
C ILE A 40 -1.41 -2.71 -3.58
N PHE A 41 -0.45 -2.93 -4.49
CA PHE A 41 0.53 -1.89 -4.82
C PHE A 41 -0.04 -0.76 -5.66
N GLY A 42 -1.00 -1.04 -6.53
CA GLY A 42 -1.73 0.01 -7.27
C GLY A 42 -2.51 0.93 -6.33
N MET A 43 -3.11 0.38 -5.26
CA MET A 43 -3.77 1.19 -4.23
C MET A 43 -2.76 2.01 -3.41
N VAL A 44 -1.62 1.42 -3.03
CA VAL A 44 -0.56 2.11 -2.26
C VAL A 44 0.06 3.26 -3.06
N GLU A 45 0.44 3.03 -4.32
CA GLU A 45 1.02 4.05 -5.18
C GLU A 45 0.02 5.18 -5.46
N LYS A 46 -1.25 4.83 -5.73
CA LYS A 46 -2.32 5.82 -5.90
C LYS A 46 -2.51 6.69 -4.66
N LYS A 47 -2.53 6.07 -3.47
CA LYS A 47 -2.68 6.79 -2.20
C LYS A 47 -1.49 7.70 -1.91
N LYS A 48 -0.27 7.25 -2.21
CA LYS A 48 0.94 8.06 -2.13
C LYS A 48 0.87 9.31 -3.00
N LEU A 49 0.46 9.15 -4.26
CA LEU A 49 0.31 10.28 -5.20
C LEU A 49 -0.74 11.29 -4.71
N GLU A 50 -1.85 10.81 -4.15
CA GLU A 50 -2.90 11.67 -3.58
C GLU A 50 -2.38 12.51 -2.39
N ILE A 51 -1.67 11.87 -1.45
CA ILE A 51 -1.11 12.57 -0.29
C ILE A 51 -0.10 13.63 -0.73
N LEU A 52 0.79 13.30 -1.67
CA LEU A 52 1.77 14.25 -2.22
C LEU A 52 1.09 15.43 -2.92
N ALA A 53 0.01 15.19 -3.67
CA ALA A 53 -0.75 16.26 -4.32
C ALA A 53 -1.40 17.21 -3.29
N ARG A 54 -1.95 16.66 -2.19
CA ARG A 54 -2.53 17.46 -1.10
C ARG A 54 -1.48 18.28 -0.37
N LEU A 55 -0.34 17.68 -0.01
CA LEU A 55 0.79 18.38 0.60
C LEU A 55 1.28 19.53 -0.30
N ASN A 56 1.39 19.30 -1.61
CA ASN A 56 1.75 20.33 -2.58
C ASN A 56 0.74 21.49 -2.59
N GLY A 57 -0.56 21.19 -2.51
CA GLY A 57 -1.62 22.18 -2.42
C GLY A 57 -1.55 23.02 -1.15
N ILE A 58 -1.28 22.40 0.00
CA ILE A 58 -1.12 23.08 1.29
C ILE A 58 0.07 24.04 1.25
N GLN A 59 1.23 23.57 0.80
CA GLN A 59 2.46 24.37 0.73
C GLN A 59 2.37 25.54 -0.26
N ARG A 60 1.50 25.46 -1.26
CA ARG A 60 1.21 26.54 -2.21
C ARG A 60 0.11 27.50 -1.73
N SER A 61 -0.59 27.17 -0.64
CA SER A 61 -1.65 28.01 -0.11
C SER A 61 -1.08 29.29 0.51
N ARG A 62 -1.68 30.44 0.18
CA ARG A 62 -1.31 31.73 0.80
C ARG A 62 -1.61 31.81 2.29
N ALA A 63 -2.50 30.94 2.78
CA ALA A 63 -2.86 30.86 4.19
C ALA A 63 -1.86 30.02 5.00
N TYR A 64 -0.96 29.28 4.34
CA TYR A 64 0.12 28.56 4.99
C TYR A 64 1.35 29.49 5.14
N PRO A 65 2.07 29.49 6.29
CA PRO A 65 1.92 28.61 7.46
C PRO A 65 1.03 29.19 8.58
N HIS A 66 0.38 30.33 8.36
CA HIS A 66 -0.36 31.04 9.42
C HIS A 66 -1.70 30.42 9.80
N SER A 67 -2.23 29.54 8.96
CA SER A 67 -3.42 28.75 9.25
C SER A 67 -3.05 27.52 10.08
N GLN A 68 -3.47 27.53 11.35
CA GLN A 68 -3.31 26.39 12.25
C GLN A 68 -3.88 25.09 11.64
N PHE A 69 -5.05 25.17 11.01
CA PHE A 69 -5.68 24.03 10.34
C PHE A 69 -4.79 23.45 9.23
N LEU A 70 -4.18 24.29 8.37
CA LEU A 70 -3.32 23.81 7.29
C LEU A 70 -2.03 23.17 7.82
N SER A 71 -1.48 23.70 8.92
CA SER A 71 -0.31 23.13 9.57
C SER A 71 -0.62 21.78 10.25
N GLU A 72 -1.78 21.65 10.90
CA GLU A 72 -2.24 20.38 11.47
C GLU A 72 -2.49 19.33 10.38
N LEU A 73 -3.13 19.73 9.28
CA LEU A 73 -3.38 18.86 8.13
C LEU A 73 -2.10 18.41 7.44
N GLU A 74 -1.10 19.29 7.31
CA GLU A 74 0.21 18.91 6.77
C GLU A 74 0.88 17.83 7.64
N LEU A 75 0.86 18.00 8.96
CA LEU A 75 1.44 17.05 9.90
C LEU A 75 0.76 15.68 9.82
N GLU A 76 -0.57 15.65 9.69
CA GLU A 76 -1.34 14.42 9.53
C GLU A 76 -0.97 13.70 8.21
N LEU A 77 -0.93 14.44 7.10
CA LEU A 77 -0.59 13.90 5.80
C LEU A 77 0.86 13.40 5.73
N GLN A 78 1.79 14.08 6.40
CA GLN A 78 3.19 13.62 6.53
C GLN A 78 3.27 12.30 7.30
N ARG A 79 2.55 12.16 8.42
CA ARG A 79 2.49 10.89 9.18
C ARG A 79 1.87 9.77 8.36
N GLU A 80 0.83 10.07 7.59
CA GLU A 80 0.19 9.08 6.71
C GLU A 80 1.15 8.62 5.61
N LEU A 81 1.90 9.55 5.02
CA LEU A 81 2.92 9.24 4.02
C LEU A 81 4.06 8.39 4.61
N ASP A 82 4.57 8.73 5.79
CA ASP A 82 5.64 7.95 6.46
C ASP A 82 5.20 6.52 6.76
N ASN A 83 3.96 6.33 7.23
CA ASN A 83 3.41 5.00 7.45
C ASN A 83 3.32 4.19 6.15
N LEU A 84 2.92 4.84 5.05
CA LEU A 84 2.83 4.22 3.73
C LEU A 84 4.21 3.84 3.19
N LEU A 85 5.20 4.74 3.33
CA LEU A 85 6.59 4.47 2.95
C LEU A 85 7.22 3.35 3.78
N ARG A 86 6.93 3.27 5.08
CA ARG A 86 7.39 2.16 5.92
C ARG A 86 6.80 0.81 5.49
N MET A 87 5.53 0.80 5.07
CA MET A 87 4.93 -0.41 4.47
C MET A 87 5.62 -0.79 3.15
N GLU A 88 6.04 0.20 2.34
CA GLU A 88 6.87 -0.05 1.15
C GLU A 88 8.26 -0.59 1.52
N GLU A 89 8.95 -0.05 2.52
CA GLU A 89 10.27 -0.53 2.94
C GLU A 89 10.24 -1.99 3.41
N ILE A 90 9.24 -2.37 4.22
CA ILE A 90 9.05 -3.76 4.68
C ILE A 90 8.78 -4.73 3.51
N LYS A 91 8.30 -4.23 2.37
CA LYS A 91 8.13 -5.02 1.15
C LYS A 91 9.47 -5.28 0.45
N TRP A 92 10.37 -4.29 0.43
CA TRP A 92 11.63 -4.34 -0.33
C TRP A 92 12.79 -5.01 0.43
N PHE A 93 12.73 -5.09 1.76
CA PHE A 93 13.66 -5.82 2.63
C PHE A 93 13.04 -7.08 3.22
#